data_AF-A0AAW3VFL0-F1
#
_entry.id   AF-A0AAW3VFL0-F1
#
_cell.length_a   1.000
_cell.length_b   1.000
_cell.length_c   1.000
_cell.angle_alpha   90.00
_cell.angle_beta   90.00
_cell.angle_gamma   90.00
#
_symmetry.space_group_name_H-M   'P 1'
#
loop_
_entity.id
_entity.type
_entity.pdbx_description
1 polymer ?
#
loop_
_entity_poly.entity_id
_entity_poly.type
_entity_poly.pdbx_seq_one_letter_code
_entity_poly.pdbx_strand_id
1 'polypeptide(L)'
;MVFAEPLSQSAYDEFISAQTKIVNETKHILDEDDQKVDAQTQRQAFCKRLKAYQDIQKVSEENSSLDMAPTMVMVAKSFLKRQDQSLTQSGMTTSVFCKNRNVE
;
A
#
# COMPACT_ATOMS: atom_id res chain seq x y z
N MET A 1 11.08 -24.04 -9.03
CA MET A 1 9.95 -23.09 -9.04
C MET A 1 9.08 -23.45 -7.86
N VAL A 2 9.04 -22.61 -6.82
CA VAL A 2 8.11 -22.82 -5.71
C VAL A 2 6.89 -22.00 -6.09
N PHE A 3 5.91 -22.65 -6.74
CA PHE A 3 4.61 -22.03 -6.93
C PHE A 3 3.98 -21.97 -5.54
N ALA A 4 3.98 -20.79 -4.93
CA ALA A 4 3.08 -20.54 -3.81
C ALA A 4 1.68 -20.88 -4.32
N GLU A 5 0.99 -21.79 -3.65
CA GLU A 5 -0.36 -22.19 -4.08
C GLU A 5 -1.21 -20.92 -4.17
N PRO A 6 -1.92 -20.71 -5.29
CA PRO A 6 -2.79 -19.55 -5.44
C PRO A 6 -3.83 -19.56 -4.30
N LEU A 7 -4.13 -18.38 -3.79
CA LEU A 7 -5.12 -18.20 -2.74
C LEU A 7 -6.49 -18.69 -3.20
N SER A 8 -7.29 -19.18 -2.25
CA SER A 8 -8.73 -19.29 -2.49
C SER A 8 -9.35 -17.89 -2.58
N GLN A 9 -10.55 -17.79 -3.19
CA GLN A 9 -11.28 -16.52 -3.24
C GLN A 9 -11.49 -15.93 -1.84
N SER A 10 -11.86 -16.75 -0.85
CA SER A 10 -12.08 -16.29 0.52
C SER A 10 -10.80 -15.73 1.17
N ALA A 11 -9.66 -16.40 0.99
CA ALA A 11 -8.39 -15.94 1.54
C ALA A 11 -7.93 -14.64 0.86
N TYR A 12 -8.20 -14.50 -0.44
CA TYR A 12 -7.94 -13.28 -1.17
C TYR A 12 -8.84 -12.11 -0.72
N ASP A 13 -10.13 -12.36 -0.49
CA ASP A 13 -11.06 -11.34 0.01
C ASP A 13 -10.67 -10.88 1.43
N GLU A 14 -10.27 -11.80 2.30
CA GLU A 14 -9.73 -11.49 3.63
C GLU A 14 -8.45 -10.66 3.53
N PHE A 15 -7.55 -11.02 2.61
CA PHE A 15 -6.34 -10.25 2.34
C PHE A 15 -6.68 -8.81 1.89
N ILE A 16 -7.57 -8.64 0.92
CA ILE A 16 -7.98 -7.31 0.43
C ILE A 16 -8.66 -6.50 1.55
N SER A 17 -9.47 -7.14 2.38
CA SER A 17 -10.09 -6.51 3.56
C SER A 17 -9.03 -5.99 4.54
N ALA A 18 -8.02 -6.80 4.86
CA ALA A 18 -6.92 -6.42 5.74
C ALA A 18 -6.11 -5.24 5.18
N GLN A 19 -5.80 -5.24 3.89
CA GLN A 19 -5.09 -4.12 3.25
C GLN A 19 -5.94 -2.85 3.20
N THR A 20 -7.24 -2.99 2.94
CA THR A 20 -8.20 -1.87 2.94
C THR A 20 -8.28 -1.22 4.32
N LYS A 21 -8.25 -2.01 5.39
CA LYS A 21 -8.20 -1.50 6.77
C LYS A 21 -6.98 -0.60 6.99
N ILE A 22 -5.79 -1.00 6.54
CA ILE A 22 -4.58 -0.18 6.64
C ILE A 22 -4.74 1.14 5.87
N VAL A 23 -5.33 1.12 4.68
CA VAL A 23 -5.57 2.33 3.87
C VAL A 23 -6.54 3.29 4.59
N ASN A 24 -7.58 2.76 5.22
CA ASN A 24 -8.56 3.56 5.97
C ASN A 24 -7.96 4.13 7.27
N GLU A 25 -7.23 3.34 8.04
CA GLU A 25 -6.55 3.81 9.26
C GLU A 25 -5.56 4.94 8.95
N THR A 26 -4.84 4.82 7.85
CA THR A 26 -3.88 5.85 7.42
C THR A 26 -4.57 7.09 6.82
N LYS A 27 -5.85 7.02 6.45
CA LYS A 27 -6.61 8.15 5.88
C LYS A 27 -6.82 9.27 6.88
N HIS A 28 -7.24 8.90 8.08
CA HIS A 28 -7.40 9.85 9.18
C HIS A 28 -6.08 10.57 9.54
N ILE A 29 -4.94 9.93 9.25
CA ILE A 29 -3.59 10.44 9.56
C ILE A 29 -2.94 11.19 8.38
N LEU A 30 -3.44 11.06 7.15
CA LEU A 30 -2.79 11.68 5.98
C LEU A 30 -3.67 12.68 5.24
N ASP A 31 -4.99 12.51 5.31
CA ASP A 31 -5.93 13.16 4.41
C ASP A 31 -6.93 14.09 5.14
N GLU A 32 -6.88 14.18 6.47
CA GLU A 32 -7.72 15.08 7.26
C GLU A 32 -6.99 16.40 7.57
N ASP A 33 -7.68 17.53 7.43
CA ASP A 33 -7.10 18.87 7.57
C ASP A 33 -6.73 19.25 9.03
N ASP A 34 -7.26 18.54 10.03
CA ASP A 34 -7.10 18.87 11.47
C ASP A 34 -5.92 18.12 12.13
N GLN A 35 -4.80 18.00 11.42
CA GLN A 35 -3.70 17.18 11.91
C GLN A 35 -2.72 17.95 12.77
N LYS A 36 -2.97 17.87 14.08
CA LYS A 36 -1.95 18.02 15.15
C LYS A 36 -0.96 16.85 15.19
N VAL A 37 -1.01 15.95 14.21
CA VAL A 37 -0.23 14.73 14.14
C VAL A 37 1.19 15.07 13.69
N ASP A 38 2.19 14.56 14.41
CA ASP A 38 3.58 14.86 14.11
C ASP A 38 4.04 14.24 12.77
N ALA A 39 5.10 14.82 12.20
CA ALA A 39 5.64 14.40 10.91
C ALA A 39 6.15 12.95 10.88
N GLN A 40 6.58 12.39 12.02
CA GLN A 40 7.02 11.00 12.09
C GLN A 40 5.82 10.06 11.97
N THR A 41 4.72 10.36 12.65
CA THR A 41 3.46 9.59 12.55
C THR A 41 2.88 9.66 11.13
N GLN A 42 2.89 10.84 10.50
CA GLN A 42 2.50 10.98 9.09
C GLN A 42 3.40 10.14 8.16
N ARG A 43 4.72 10.18 8.34
CA ARG A 43 5.66 9.37 7.55
C ARG A 43 5.37 7.87 7.71
N GLN A 44 5.15 7.40 8.95
CA GLN A 44 4.84 6.00 9.21
C GLN A 44 3.52 5.58 8.56
N ALA A 45 2.48 6.41 8.67
CA ALA A 45 1.19 6.16 8.03
C ALA A 45 1.33 6.09 6.50
N PHE A 46 2.08 7.01 5.90
CA PHE A 46 2.36 7.00 4.47
C PHE A 46 3.05 5.70 4.05
N CYS A 47 4.10 5.30 4.76
CA CYS A 47 4.86 4.10 4.42
C CYS A 47 4.05 2.82 4.61
N LYS A 48 3.17 2.74 5.63
CA LYS A 48 2.21 1.65 5.79
C LYS A 48 1.24 1.57 4.62
N ARG A 49 0.66 2.70 4.21
CA ARG A 49 -0.26 2.78 3.06
C ARG A 49 0.43 2.39 1.75
N LEU A 50 1.65 2.87 1.54
CA LEU A 50 2.44 2.53 0.36
C LEU A 50 2.69 1.02 0.28
N LYS A 51 3.12 0.42 1.40
CA LYS A 51 3.32 -1.02 1.50
C LYS A 51 2.03 -1.81 1.24
N ALA A 52 0.89 -1.36 1.79
CA ALA A 52 -0.39 -2.03 1.56
C ALA A 52 -0.73 -2.12 0.06
N TYR A 53 -0.52 -1.04 -0.70
CA TYR A 53 -0.72 -1.07 -2.15
C TYR A 53 0.33 -1.90 -2.90
N GLN A 54 1.58 -1.96 -2.45
CA GLN A 54 2.59 -2.87 -3.01
C GLN A 54 2.20 -4.33 -2.81
N ASP A 55 1.71 -4.67 -1.62
CA ASP A 55 1.25 -6.02 -1.29
C ASP A 55 0.00 -6.37 -2.11
N ILE A 56 -0.97 -5.44 -2.24
CA ILE A 56 -2.15 -5.62 -3.12
C ILE A 56 -1.69 -5.91 -4.55
N GLN A 57 -0.81 -5.08 -5.13
CA GLN A 57 -0.33 -5.30 -6.49
C GLN A 57 0.25 -6.71 -6.64
N LYS A 58 1.17 -7.10 -5.77
CA LYS A 58 1.88 -8.37 -5.86
C LYS A 58 0.91 -9.55 -5.74
N VAL A 59 0.11 -9.58 -4.68
CA VAL A 59 -0.81 -10.71 -4.42
C VAL A 59 -1.88 -10.79 -5.49
N SER A 60 -2.42 -9.67 -5.97
CA SER A 60 -3.41 -9.67 -7.05
C SER A 60 -2.80 -10.07 -8.42
N GLU A 61 -1.52 -9.79 -8.67
CA GLU A 61 -0.81 -10.29 -9.87
C GLU A 61 -0.61 -11.82 -9.81
N GLU A 62 -0.22 -12.33 -8.64
CA GLU A 62 -0.04 -13.78 -8.39
C GLU A 62 -1.37 -14.55 -8.43
N ASN A 63 -2.50 -13.87 -8.19
CA ASN A 63 -3.85 -14.46 -8.11
C ASN A 63 -4.81 -13.89 -9.17
N SER A 64 -4.29 -13.57 -10.36
CA SER A 64 -5.04 -12.87 -11.42
C SER A 64 -6.33 -13.55 -11.91
N SER A 65 -6.52 -14.84 -11.61
CA SER A 65 -7.75 -15.58 -11.91
C SER A 65 -8.88 -15.38 -10.90
N LEU A 66 -8.60 -14.77 -9.75
CA LEU A 66 -9.59 -14.50 -8.71
C LEU A 66 -10.41 -13.25 -9.02
N ASP A 67 -11.63 -13.21 -8.50
CA ASP A 67 -12.50 -12.06 -8.65
C ASP A 67 -11.85 -10.81 -8.07
N MET A 68 -12.04 -9.69 -8.75
CA MET A 68 -11.46 -8.39 -8.41
C MET A 68 -9.93 -8.28 -8.47
N ALA A 69 -9.17 -9.38 -8.63
CA ALA A 69 -7.71 -9.32 -8.71
C ALA A 69 -7.20 -8.40 -9.83
N PRO A 70 -7.67 -8.50 -11.08
CA PRO A 70 -7.26 -7.57 -12.14
C PRO A 70 -7.56 -6.10 -11.81
N THR A 71 -8.71 -5.83 -11.19
CA THR A 71 -9.11 -4.48 -10.77
C THR A 71 -8.19 -3.95 -9.66
N MET A 72 -7.86 -4.78 -8.68
CA MET A 72 -6.99 -4.40 -7.57
C MET A 72 -5.56 -4.14 -8.02
N VAL A 73 -5.05 -4.91 -9.00
CA VAL A 73 -3.77 -4.58 -9.67
C VAL A 73 -3.81 -3.19 -10.30
N MET A 74 -4.88 -2.86 -11.02
CA MET A 74 -5.02 -1.54 -11.66
C MET A 74 -5.04 -0.41 -10.62
N VAL A 75 -5.83 -0.56 -9.56
CA VAL A 75 -5.95 0.42 -8.47
C VAL A 75 -4.61 0.63 -7.78
N ALA A 76 -3.94 -0.47 -7.41
CA ALA A 76 -2.64 -0.41 -6.74
C ALA A 76 -1.59 0.26 -7.62
N LYS A 77 -1.46 -0.13 -8.89
CA LYS A 77 -0.52 0.50 -9.83
C LYS A 77 -0.79 1.99 -10.01
N SER A 78 -2.06 2.38 -10.12
CA SER A 78 -2.45 3.79 -10.25
C SER A 78 -2.06 4.62 -9.02
N PHE A 79 -2.26 4.08 -7.82
CA PHE A 79 -1.82 4.73 -6.59
C PHE A 79 -0.29 4.83 -6.52
N LEU A 80 0.41 3.70 -6.66
CA LEU A 80 1.87 3.63 -6.53
C LEU A 80 2.58 4.55 -7.53
N LYS A 81 2.10 4.60 -8.78
CA LYS A 81 2.63 5.51 -9.81
C LYS A 81 2.49 6.98 -9.39
N ARG A 82 1.34 7.38 -8.84
CA ARG A 82 1.12 8.76 -8.38
C ARG A 82 2.04 9.12 -7.20
N GLN A 83 2.23 8.19 -6.26
CA GLN A 83 3.13 8.42 -5.12
C GLN A 83 4.59 8.54 -5.55
N ASP A 84 5.03 7.67 -6.47
CA ASP A 84 6.39 7.71 -7.00
C ASP A 84 6.67 9.02 -7.74
N GLN A 85 5.71 9.49 -8.55
CA GLN A 85 5.79 10.79 -9.23
C GLN A 85 5.89 11.95 -8.24
N SER A 86 5.04 11.97 -7.21
CA SER A 86 5.02 13.02 -6.18
C SER A 86 6.34 13.13 -5.42
N LEU A 87 6.90 11.98 -5.01
CA LEU A 87 8.18 11.94 -4.32
C LEU A 87 9.34 12.32 -5.23
N THR A 88 9.34 11.83 -6.48
CA THR A 88 10.39 12.16 -7.46
C THR A 88 10.41 13.65 -7.78
N GLN A 89 9.24 14.28 -7.91
CA GLN A 89 9.13 15.74 -8.08
C GLN A 89 9.71 16.51 -6.88
N SER A 90 9.64 15.93 -5.69
CA SER A 90 10.25 16.46 -4.47
C SER A 90 11.74 16.12 -4.32
N GLY A 91 12.37 15.48 -5.32
CA GLY A 91 13.77 15.04 -5.27
C GLY A 91 14.02 13.85 -4.33
N MET A 92 12.97 13.10 -3.96
CA MET A 92 13.03 11.92 -3.10
C MET A 92 12.58 10.66 -3.85
N THR A 93 12.84 9.49 -3.26
CA THR A 93 12.27 8.22 -3.71
C THR A 93 11.47 7.57 -2.59
N THR A 94 10.53 6.69 -2.93
CA THR A 94 9.77 5.89 -1.95
C THR A 94 10.69 5.12 -1.01
N SER A 95 11.74 4.51 -1.55
CA SER A 95 12.73 3.76 -0.77
C SER A 95 13.47 4.63 0.23
N VAL A 96 13.91 5.84 -0.17
CA VAL A 96 14.61 6.77 0.73
C VAL A 96 13.65 7.35 1.77
N PHE A 97 12.43 7.71 1.36
CA PHE A 97 11.41 8.27 2.24
C PHE A 97 10.98 7.29 3.33
N CYS A 98 10.82 6.01 2.96
CA CYS A 98 10.42 4.94 3.88
C CYS A 98 11.58 4.14 4.47
N LYS A 99 12.84 4.53 4.21
CA LYS A 99 14.00 3.87 4.83
C LYS A 99 13.98 4.17 6.33
N ASN A 100 13.93 3.12 7.14
CA ASN A 100 13.94 3.20 8.61
C ASN A 100 15.08 4.10 9.11
N ARG A 101 14.72 5.29 9.58
CA ARG A 101 15.36 5.88 10.76
C ARG A 101 14.42 5.60 11.92
N ASN A 102 14.74 4.57 12.69
CA ASN A 102 14.14 4.14 13.97
C ASN A 102 12.81 3.38 13.91
N VAL A 103 12.91 2.08 13.61
CA VAL A 103 12.07 1.05 14.25
C VAL A 103 13.06 0.00 14.78
N GLU A 104 13.52 0.21 16.00
CA GLU A 104 13.91 -0.87 16.92
C GLU A 104 12.72 -1.16 17.82
#